data_AF-T2JBC4-F1
#
_entry.id   AF-T2JBC4-F1
#
_cell.length_a   1.000
_cell.length_b   1.000
_cell.length_c   1.000
_cell.angle_alpha   90.00
_cell.angle_beta   90.00
_cell.angle_gamma   90.00
#
_symmetry.space_group_name_H-M   'P 1'
#
loop_
_entity.id
_entity.type
_entity.pdbx_description
1 polymer ?
#
loop_
_entity_poly.entity_id
_entity_poly.type
_entity_poly.pdbx_seq_one_letter_code
_entity_poly.pdbx_strand_id
1 'polypeptide(L)'
;MIYREFALIVTVLTLGVGGTMALASSSHEPSSSVLLAETKILAQEEEDGKPGRRARAEQFQRALNLSDQQMQQLGEIRKKYRPQMQSLAQQMQGKAQELNRMMQGNASEDQLRSKHQEIANLRQQMGNIRFESMLEMRKILTAEQRQKLAQFLQQRRQGRGGNRPNSGVMP
;
A
#
# COMPACT_ATOMS: atom_id res chain seq x y z
N MET A 1 -11.22 -28.57 39.66
CA MET A 1 -11.73 -27.49 38.79
C MET A 1 -10.95 -27.54 37.50
N ILE A 2 -11.68 -27.76 36.41
CA ILE A 2 -11.26 -28.43 35.18
C ILE A 2 -10.95 -27.37 34.11
N TYR A 3 -9.80 -27.50 33.44
CA TYR A 3 -9.44 -26.71 32.27
C TYR A 3 -10.38 -27.07 31.11
N ARG A 4 -11.03 -26.08 30.49
CA ARG A 4 -11.94 -26.27 29.35
C ARG A 4 -11.20 -25.99 28.05
N GLU A 5 -10.93 -27.05 27.30
CA GLU A 5 -10.48 -27.01 25.91
C GLU A 5 -11.63 -26.56 24.98
N PHE A 6 -11.33 -25.69 24.03
CA PHE A 6 -12.21 -25.40 22.89
C PHE A 6 -11.42 -25.62 21.60
N ALA A 7 -11.40 -26.86 21.13
CA ALA A 7 -11.00 -27.24 19.79
C ALA A 7 -12.26 -27.39 18.92
N LEU A 8 -12.53 -26.40 18.07
CA LEU A 8 -13.58 -26.50 17.05
C LEU A 8 -12.98 -27.17 15.81
N ILE A 9 -13.28 -28.46 15.64
CA ILE A 9 -13.00 -29.22 14.43
C ILE A 9 -14.10 -28.90 13.41
N VAL A 10 -13.72 -28.24 12.33
CA VAL A 10 -14.56 -27.96 11.16
C VAL A 10 -14.54 -29.20 10.27
N THR A 11 -15.63 -29.96 10.25
CA THR A 11 -15.80 -31.10 9.34
C THR A 11 -16.40 -30.60 8.02
N VAL A 12 -15.59 -30.68 6.97
CA VAL A 12 -15.92 -30.34 5.59
C VAL A 12 -16.82 -31.43 4.99
N LEU A 13 -18.01 -31.05 4.54
CA LEU A 13 -18.94 -31.91 3.79
C LEU A 13 -18.76 -31.64 2.29
N THR A 14 -17.96 -32.45 1.60
CA THR A 14 -17.83 -32.41 0.13
C THR A 14 -18.97 -33.16 -0.53
N LEU A 15 -19.83 -32.40 -1.23
CA LEU A 15 -20.86 -32.90 -2.14
C LEU A 15 -20.22 -33.47 -3.41
N GLY A 16 -20.64 -34.68 -3.79
CA GLY A 16 -20.32 -35.32 -5.06
C GLY A 16 -21.36 -35.01 -6.14
N VAL A 17 -20.87 -34.79 -7.36
CA VAL A 17 -21.57 -34.91 -8.65
C VAL A 17 -20.49 -35.44 -9.60
N GLY A 18 -20.54 -36.64 -10.16
CA GLY A 18 -21.62 -37.22 -10.94
C GLY A 18 -21.24 -37.06 -12.42
N GLY A 19 -20.45 -38.00 -12.96
CA GLY A 19 -19.99 -37.98 -14.34
C GLY A 19 -20.81 -38.90 -15.24
N THR A 20 -21.20 -38.40 -16.43
CA THR A 20 -21.42 -39.16 -17.67
C THR A 20 -21.50 -38.16 -18.83
N MET A 21 -20.62 -38.27 -19.83
CA MET A 21 -20.88 -37.72 -21.17
C MET A 21 -20.66 -38.85 -22.17
N ALA A 22 -21.77 -39.29 -22.76
CA ALA A 22 -21.82 -40.19 -23.90
C ALA A 22 -21.62 -39.39 -25.20
N LEU A 23 -21.10 -40.08 -26.21
CA LEU A 23 -20.77 -39.61 -27.55
C LEU A 23 -22.03 -39.32 -28.38
N ALA A 24 -21.98 -38.32 -29.28
CA ALA A 24 -22.22 -38.46 -30.74
C ALA A 24 -22.75 -37.19 -31.43
N SER A 25 -22.39 -37.08 -32.72
CA SER A 25 -22.98 -36.27 -33.83
C SER A 25 -22.42 -34.85 -33.99
N SER A 26 -21.40 -34.64 -34.84
CA SER A 26 -21.43 -34.48 -36.31
C SER A 26 -22.01 -33.14 -36.80
N SER A 27 -21.15 -32.33 -37.44
CA SER A 27 -21.30 -31.69 -38.78
C SER A 27 -20.73 -30.26 -38.83
N HIS A 28 -19.75 -30.06 -39.72
CA HIS A 28 -19.59 -28.88 -40.59
C HIS A 28 -19.09 -27.54 -40.00
N GLU A 29 -17.79 -27.30 -40.18
CA GLU A 29 -17.13 -25.97 -40.35
C GLU A 29 -17.54 -25.33 -41.71
N PRO A 30 -17.21 -24.05 -42.05
CA PRO A 30 -16.37 -23.08 -41.32
C PRO A 30 -16.99 -21.68 -41.20
N SER A 31 -16.53 -20.88 -40.23
CA SER A 31 -16.59 -19.41 -40.34
C SER A 31 -15.23 -18.82 -40.00
N SER A 32 -14.49 -18.56 -41.07
CA SER A 32 -13.25 -17.82 -41.12
C SER A 32 -13.41 -16.44 -40.46
N SER A 33 -12.69 -16.19 -39.37
CA SER A 33 -12.04 -14.91 -39.04
C SER A 33 -11.45 -14.93 -37.62
N VAL A 34 -10.70 -15.98 -37.28
CA VAL A 34 -9.61 -15.84 -36.32
C VAL A 34 -8.40 -15.44 -37.15
N LEU A 35 -8.05 -14.16 -37.18
CA LEU A 35 -6.69 -13.60 -37.29
C LEU A 35 -6.85 -12.07 -37.25
N LEU A 36 -6.12 -11.41 -36.34
CA LEU A 36 -6.19 -9.98 -35.92
C LEU A 36 -6.92 -9.69 -34.58
N ALA A 37 -7.11 -10.69 -33.72
CA ALA A 37 -7.17 -10.46 -32.27
C ALA A 37 -5.76 -10.50 -31.63
N GLU A 38 -4.71 -10.26 -32.41
CA GLU A 38 -3.38 -10.04 -31.88
C GLU A 38 -3.29 -8.63 -31.30
N THR A 39 -2.98 -8.58 -30.00
CA THR A 39 -2.37 -7.44 -29.30
C THR A 39 -3.27 -6.23 -29.06
N LYS A 40 -4.44 -6.45 -28.46
CA LYS A 40 -5.04 -5.45 -27.58
C LYS A 40 -4.87 -5.83 -26.10
N ILE A 41 -3.62 -6.11 -25.71
CA ILE A 41 -3.15 -5.94 -24.33
C ILE A 41 -2.19 -4.76 -24.33
N LEU A 42 -2.72 -3.57 -24.58
CA LEU A 42 -2.10 -2.33 -24.13
C LEU A 42 -2.80 -1.97 -22.82
N ALA A 43 -2.20 -2.48 -21.75
CA ALA A 43 -2.51 -2.16 -20.39
C ALA A 43 -2.41 -0.66 -20.14
N GLN A 44 -3.25 -0.21 -19.19
CA GLN A 44 -3.25 1.10 -18.51
C GLN A 44 -4.16 2.16 -19.14
N GLU A 45 -5.45 1.97 -18.86
CA GLU A 45 -6.38 3.05 -18.54
C GLU A 45 -5.71 3.99 -17.49
N GLU A 46 -5.26 5.15 -17.94
CA GLU A 46 -4.86 6.28 -17.09
C GLU A 46 -6.13 6.92 -16.49
N GLU A 47 -6.78 6.22 -15.57
CA GLU A 47 -7.79 6.79 -14.67
C GLU A 47 -7.07 7.42 -13.46
N ASP A 48 -7.45 8.65 -13.12
CA ASP A 48 -6.82 9.61 -12.21
C ASP A 48 -5.50 10.22 -12.71
N GLY A 49 -5.49 11.55 -12.94
CA GLY A 49 -4.33 12.39 -13.29
C GLY A 49 -3.19 12.46 -12.25
N LYS A 50 -2.84 11.34 -11.62
CA LYS A 50 -1.72 11.15 -10.70
C LYS A 50 -0.61 10.41 -11.45
N PRO A 51 0.61 10.94 -11.50
CA PRO A 51 1.71 10.27 -12.18
C PRO A 51 1.92 8.87 -11.60
N GLY A 52 2.02 7.88 -12.49
CA GLY A 52 2.27 6.49 -12.16
C GLY A 52 3.57 6.28 -11.37
N ARG A 53 3.76 5.09 -10.80
CA ARG A 53 4.95 4.77 -9.98
C ARG A 53 6.27 5.02 -10.72
N ARG A 54 6.32 4.71 -12.03
CA ARG A 54 7.48 4.94 -12.89
C ARG A 54 7.76 6.43 -13.09
N ALA A 55 6.75 7.20 -13.51
CA ALA A 55 6.85 8.65 -13.66
C ALA A 55 7.32 9.38 -12.39
N ARG A 56 6.86 8.95 -11.20
CA ARG A 56 7.33 9.51 -9.92
C ARG A 56 8.79 9.18 -9.62
N ALA A 57 9.27 8.01 -10.01
CA ALA A 57 10.67 7.62 -9.85
C ALA A 57 11.57 8.42 -10.80
N GLU A 58 11.13 8.61 -12.05
CA GLU A 58 11.83 9.45 -13.03
C GLU A 58 11.88 10.92 -12.59
N GLN A 59 10.78 11.47 -12.08
CA GLN A 59 10.75 12.83 -11.53
C GLN A 59 11.74 12.97 -10.37
N PHE A 60 11.83 11.96 -9.49
CA PHE A 60 12.78 11.95 -8.39
C PHE A 60 14.24 11.84 -8.88
N GLN A 61 14.50 11.03 -9.90
CA GLN A 61 15.82 10.93 -10.54
C GLN A 61 16.28 12.28 -11.08
N ARG A 62 15.43 12.93 -11.87
CA ARG A 62 15.73 14.21 -12.51
C ARG A 62 15.88 15.33 -11.48
N ALA A 63 15.03 15.38 -10.46
CA ALA A 63 15.09 16.41 -9.42
C ALA A 63 16.42 16.40 -8.64
N LEU A 64 17.03 15.23 -8.49
CA LEU A 64 18.27 15.06 -7.74
C LEU A 64 19.50 14.80 -8.61
N ASN A 65 19.35 14.73 -9.94
CA ASN A 65 20.41 14.31 -10.87
C ASN A 65 21.10 13.01 -10.39
N LEU A 66 20.31 11.97 -10.09
CA LEU A 66 20.86 10.70 -9.62
C LEU A 66 21.47 9.90 -10.78
N SER A 67 22.64 9.32 -10.55
CA SER A 67 23.18 8.30 -11.46
C SER A 67 22.35 7.01 -11.39
N ASP A 68 22.47 6.16 -12.41
CA ASP A 68 21.77 4.87 -12.43
C ASP A 68 22.21 3.97 -11.27
N GLN A 69 23.49 4.01 -10.91
CA GLN A 69 24.00 3.29 -9.73
C GLN A 69 23.37 3.80 -8.44
N GLN A 70 23.27 5.13 -8.24
CA GLN A 70 22.60 5.69 -7.08
C GLN A 70 21.12 5.30 -7.06
N MET A 71 20.45 5.31 -8.22
CA MET A 71 19.05 4.91 -8.35
C MET A 71 18.84 3.44 -7.94
N GLN A 72 19.72 2.55 -8.37
CA GLN A 72 19.70 1.13 -7.98
C GLN A 72 19.86 0.98 -6.46
N GLN A 73 20.86 1.62 -5.86
CA GLN A 73 21.10 1.55 -4.41
C GLN A 73 19.93 2.10 -3.58
N LEU A 74 19.33 3.22 -4.02
CA LEU A 74 18.12 3.77 -3.39
C LEU A 74 16.91 2.85 -3.57
N GLY A 75 16.84 2.14 -4.69
CA GLY A 75 15.86 1.08 -4.94
C GLY A 75 15.96 -0.05 -3.93
N GLU A 76 17.16 -0.50 -3.60
CA GLU A 76 17.40 -1.56 -2.61
C GLU A 76 17.03 -1.12 -1.19
N ILE A 77 17.37 0.12 -0.80
CA ILE A 77 16.90 0.71 0.47
C ILE A 77 15.37 0.69 0.51
N ARG A 78 14.71 1.10 -0.58
CA ARG A 78 13.25 1.09 -0.63
C ARG A 78 12.68 -0.32 -0.48
N LYS A 79 13.27 -1.33 -1.14
CA LYS A 79 12.85 -2.73 -1.02
C LYS A 79 13.02 -3.24 0.41
N LYS A 80 14.11 -2.88 1.09
CA LYS A 80 14.40 -3.24 2.48
C LYS A 80 13.32 -2.75 3.46
N TYR A 81 12.94 -1.47 3.40
CA TYR A 81 12.03 -0.88 4.39
C TYR A 81 10.54 -0.96 4.03
N ARG A 82 10.20 -1.09 2.73
CA ARG A 82 8.80 -1.05 2.27
C ARG A 82 7.91 -2.12 2.93
N PRO A 83 8.31 -3.39 3.08
CA PRO A 83 7.44 -4.41 3.70
C PRO A 83 7.04 -4.05 5.14
N GLN A 84 8.01 -3.62 5.95
CA GLN A 84 7.79 -3.20 7.34
C GLN A 84 6.84 -2.00 7.40
N MET A 85 7.07 -1.01 6.54
CA MET A 85 6.19 0.15 6.37
C MET A 85 4.76 -0.24 6.00
N GLN A 86 4.58 -1.19 5.08
CA GLN A 86 3.26 -1.65 4.63
C GLN A 86 2.52 -2.38 5.76
N SER A 87 3.21 -3.27 6.49
CA SER A 87 2.63 -3.97 7.63
C SER A 87 2.15 -3.00 8.72
N LEU A 88 2.98 -2.02 9.11
CA LEU A 88 2.58 -1.01 10.10
C LEU A 88 1.40 -0.15 9.62
N ALA A 89 1.34 0.18 8.33
CA ALA A 89 0.21 0.92 7.78
C ALA A 89 -1.10 0.13 7.86
N GLN A 90 -1.06 -1.17 7.53
CA GLN A 90 -2.23 -2.05 7.63
C GLN A 90 -2.70 -2.20 9.09
N GLN A 91 -1.77 -2.42 10.03
CA GLN A 91 -2.09 -2.49 11.46
C GLN A 91 -2.70 -1.19 11.96
N MET A 92 -2.14 -0.05 11.56
CA MET A 92 -2.65 1.27 11.94
C MET A 92 -4.04 1.52 11.37
N GLN A 93 -4.29 1.12 10.13
CA GLN A 93 -5.62 1.22 9.50
C GLN A 93 -6.65 0.39 10.27
N GLY A 94 -6.33 -0.86 10.60
CA GLY A 94 -7.22 -1.73 11.37
C GLY A 94 -7.57 -1.13 12.74
N LYS A 95 -6.55 -0.67 13.48
CA LYS A 95 -6.76 -0.04 14.80
C LYS A 95 -7.53 1.28 14.72
N ALA A 96 -7.32 2.07 13.67
CA ALA A 96 -8.07 3.31 13.45
C ALA A 96 -9.56 3.04 13.15
N GLN A 97 -9.86 2.00 12.38
CA GLN A 97 -11.23 1.55 12.15
C GLN A 97 -11.89 1.05 13.43
N GLU A 98 -11.15 0.28 14.24
CA GLU A 98 -11.62 -0.18 15.54
C GLU A 98 -11.91 0.98 16.49
N LEU A 99 -10.98 1.94 16.62
CA LEU A 99 -11.18 3.14 17.42
C LEU A 99 -12.43 3.91 16.96
N ASN A 100 -12.63 4.07 15.65
CA ASN A 100 -13.82 4.75 15.13
C ASN A 100 -15.12 4.03 15.53
N ARG A 101 -15.16 2.69 15.47
CA ARG A 101 -16.30 1.92 15.97
C ARG A 101 -16.50 2.07 17.48
N MET A 102 -15.41 2.06 18.26
CA MET A 102 -15.47 2.26 19.72
C MET A 102 -16.04 3.64 20.08
N MET A 103 -15.66 4.69 19.34
CA MET A 103 -16.18 6.06 19.53
C MET A 103 -17.69 6.18 19.28
N GLN A 104 -18.28 5.31 18.45
CA GLN A 104 -19.72 5.29 18.16
C GLN A 104 -20.50 4.41 19.16
N GLY A 105 -19.81 3.57 19.93
CA GLY A 105 -20.40 2.66 20.89
C GLY A 105 -20.28 3.16 22.33
N ASN A 106 -20.40 2.23 23.28
CA ASN A 106 -20.36 2.51 24.71
C ASN A 106 -18.98 2.18 25.33
N ALA A 107 -17.90 2.29 24.55
CA ALA A 107 -16.55 2.04 25.05
C ALA A 107 -16.18 3.08 26.12
N SER A 108 -15.50 2.65 27.19
CA SER A 108 -15.05 3.58 28.23
C SER A 108 -13.92 4.48 27.74
N GLU A 109 -13.71 5.63 28.40
CA GLU A 109 -12.60 6.52 28.09
C GLU A 109 -11.24 5.80 28.15
N ASP A 110 -11.03 4.92 29.13
CA ASP A 110 -9.79 4.17 29.27
C ASP A 110 -9.54 3.24 28.08
N GLN A 111 -10.59 2.59 27.56
CA GLN A 111 -10.50 1.77 26.36
C GLN A 111 -10.13 2.61 25.13
N LEU A 112 -10.74 3.80 24.98
CA LEU A 112 -10.44 4.73 23.88
C LEU A 112 -9.00 5.27 23.95
N ARG A 113 -8.53 5.66 25.15
CA ARG A 113 -7.16 6.11 25.38
C ARG A 113 -6.15 5.02 25.09
N SER A 114 -6.41 3.79 25.54
CA SER A 114 -5.57 2.63 25.26
C SER A 114 -5.45 2.38 23.75
N LYS A 115 -6.58 2.35 23.03
CA LYS A 115 -6.59 2.16 21.57
C LYS A 115 -5.87 3.30 20.84
N HIS A 116 -6.05 4.54 21.27
CA HIS A 116 -5.30 5.69 20.75
C HIS A 116 -3.80 5.53 20.96
N GLN A 117 -3.37 5.06 22.14
CA GLN A 117 -1.95 4.83 22.44
C GLN A 117 -1.35 3.75 21.53
N GLU A 118 -2.08 2.68 21.23
CA GLU A 118 -1.63 1.67 20.26
C GLU A 118 -1.35 2.29 18.87
N ILE A 119 -2.24 3.18 18.40
CA ILE A 119 -2.06 3.89 17.13
C ILE A 119 -0.85 4.84 17.21
N ALA A 120 -0.68 5.56 18.32
CA ALA A 120 0.45 6.45 18.54
C ALA A 120 1.79 5.69 18.50
N ASN A 121 1.86 4.52 19.14
CA ASN A 121 3.03 3.65 19.13
C ASN A 121 3.37 3.18 17.70
N LEU A 122 2.38 2.77 16.90
CA LEU A 122 2.59 2.40 15.49
C LEU A 122 3.10 3.59 14.65
N ARG A 123 2.60 4.80 14.90
CA ARG A 123 3.08 6.02 14.22
C ARG A 123 4.53 6.31 14.57
N GLN A 124 4.92 6.12 15.83
CA GLN A 124 6.32 6.29 16.27
C GLN A 124 7.23 5.26 15.58
N GLN A 125 6.86 3.98 15.56
CA GLN A 125 7.63 2.94 14.86
C GLN A 125 7.79 3.26 13.37
N MET A 126 6.73 3.74 12.73
CA MET A 126 6.78 4.21 11.34
C MET A 126 7.73 5.40 11.16
N GLY A 127 7.74 6.33 12.11
CA GLY A 127 8.68 7.45 12.17
C GLY A 127 10.14 6.98 12.23
N ASN A 128 10.43 6.02 13.11
CA ASN A 128 11.77 5.44 13.26
C ASN A 128 12.26 4.77 11.97
N ILE A 129 11.41 3.95 11.33
CA ILE A 129 11.76 3.31 10.04
C ILE A 129 12.06 4.34 8.95
N ARG A 130 11.26 5.42 8.88
CA ARG A 130 11.51 6.50 7.92
C ARG A 130 12.84 7.20 8.20
N PHE A 131 13.16 7.42 9.47
CA PHE A 131 14.43 8.02 9.87
C PHE A 131 15.63 7.15 9.45
N GLU A 132 15.59 5.85 9.77
CA GLU A 132 16.64 4.91 9.36
C GLU A 132 16.80 4.85 7.83
N SER A 133 15.68 4.78 7.10
CA SER A 133 15.71 4.85 5.64
C SER A 133 16.34 6.14 5.13
N MET A 134 16.07 7.30 5.76
CA MET A 134 16.72 8.56 5.41
C MET A 134 18.23 8.55 5.69
N LEU A 135 18.67 7.95 6.79
CA LEU A 135 20.10 7.82 7.10
C LEU A 135 20.82 6.97 6.05
N GLU A 136 20.22 5.86 5.60
CA GLU A 136 20.81 5.05 4.54
C GLU A 136 20.85 5.78 3.20
N MET A 137 19.78 6.49 2.82
CA MET A 137 19.78 7.31 1.59
C MET A 137 20.86 8.40 1.66
N ARG A 138 21.04 9.05 2.82
CA ARG A 138 22.06 10.09 3.02
C ARG A 138 23.46 9.57 2.69
N LYS A 139 23.78 8.30 2.98
CA LYS A 139 25.09 7.70 2.69
C LYS A 139 25.39 7.58 1.18
N ILE A 140 24.36 7.47 0.34
CA ILE A 140 24.48 7.34 -1.12
C ILE A 140 24.56 8.71 -1.81
N LEU A 141 23.84 9.69 -1.28
CA LEU A 141 23.71 11.01 -1.88
C LEU A 141 24.92 11.91 -1.58
N THR A 142 25.34 12.71 -2.55
CA THR A 142 26.33 13.78 -2.36
C THR A 142 25.78 14.92 -1.51
N ALA A 143 26.65 15.82 -1.03
CA ALA A 143 26.23 16.99 -0.24
C ALA A 143 25.21 17.87 -1.00
N GLU A 144 25.47 18.14 -2.27
CA GLU A 144 24.57 18.93 -3.14
C GLU A 144 23.23 18.22 -3.35
N GLN A 145 23.24 16.90 -3.60
CA GLN A 145 22.02 16.12 -3.77
C GLN A 145 21.16 16.09 -2.50
N ARG A 146 21.78 16.10 -1.32
CA ARG A 146 21.06 16.20 -0.03
C ARG A 146 20.34 17.54 0.11
N GLN A 147 20.95 18.64 -0.35
CA GLN A 147 20.30 19.95 -0.37
C GLN A 147 19.09 19.97 -1.32
N LYS A 148 19.25 19.42 -2.53
CA LYS A 148 18.13 19.26 -3.48
C LYS A 148 17.01 18.38 -2.91
N LEU A 149 17.37 17.31 -2.20
CA LEU A 149 16.40 16.45 -1.50
C LEU A 149 15.62 17.23 -0.44
N ALA A 150 16.28 18.05 0.36
CA ALA A 150 15.61 18.87 1.37
C ALA A 150 14.60 19.85 0.74
N GLN A 151 14.99 20.54 -0.34
CA GLN A 151 14.12 21.44 -1.09
C GLN A 151 12.93 20.71 -1.71
N PHE A 152 13.17 19.56 -2.36
CA PHE A 152 12.14 18.72 -2.94
C PHE A 152 11.11 18.25 -1.90
N LEU A 153 11.57 17.86 -0.70
CA LEU A 153 10.68 17.47 0.41
C LEU A 153 9.89 18.66 0.96
N GLN A 154 10.48 19.86 1.02
CA GLN A 154 9.80 21.08 1.45
C GLN A 154 8.67 21.47 0.48
N GLN A 155 8.94 21.46 -0.83
CA GLN A 155 7.93 21.75 -1.86
C GLN A 155 6.74 20.80 -1.78
N ARG A 156 6.99 19.49 -1.57
CA ARG A 156 5.91 18.51 -1.36
C ARG A 156 5.07 18.78 -0.11
N ARG A 157 5.65 19.33 0.95
CA ARG A 157 4.91 19.70 2.16
C ARG A 157 4.00 20.90 1.90
N GLN A 158 4.51 21.91 1.20
CA GLN A 158 3.75 23.12 0.84
C GLN A 158 2.60 22.79 -0.12
N GLY A 159 2.86 21.98 -1.15
CA GLY A 159 1.83 21.55 -2.12
C GLY A 159 0.71 20.68 -1.53
N ARG A 160 0.89 20.12 -0.33
CA ARG A 160 -0.17 19.39 0.41
C ARG A 160 -0.91 20.27 1.44
N GLY A 161 -0.41 21.46 1.73
CA GLY A 161 -0.99 22.40 2.70
C GLY A 161 -1.93 23.43 2.09
N GLY A 162 -1.89 23.65 0.77
CA GLY A 162 -2.62 24.73 0.09
C GLY A 162 -4.13 24.55 -0.09
N ASN A 163 -4.73 23.42 0.30
CA ASN A 163 -6.17 23.17 0.11
C ASN A 163 -6.87 22.63 1.37
N ARG A 164 -6.39 22.99 2.57
CA ARG A 164 -7.20 22.84 3.78
C ARG A 164 -8.00 24.11 3.99
N PRO A 165 -9.32 24.15 3.71
CA PRO A 165 -10.15 25.23 4.23
C PRO A 165 -9.98 25.25 5.75
N ASN A 166 -9.74 26.44 6.27
CA ASN A 166 -9.61 26.74 7.69
C ASN A 166 -10.91 26.32 8.42
N SER A 167 -11.05 25.05 8.81
CA SER A 167 -12.07 24.59 9.76
C SER A 167 -11.59 24.93 11.16
N GLY A 168 -11.46 26.22 11.41
CA GLY A 168 -10.93 26.82 12.62
C GLY A 168 -11.82 27.95 13.10
N VAL A 169 -13.13 27.72 13.14
CA VAL A 169 -14.09 28.28 14.09
C VAL A 169 -15.25 27.28 14.15
N MET A 170 -15.38 26.52 15.24
CA MET A 170 -16.72 26.09 15.68
C MET A 170 -17.06 26.97 16.89
N PRO A 171 -18.26 27.59 16.93
CA PRO A 171 -18.76 28.28 18.11
C PRO A 171 -18.96 27.32 19.28
#